data_AF-A0A1Y5DAI2-F1
#
_entry.id   AF-A0A1Y5DAI2-F1
#
_cell.length_a   1.000
_cell.length_b   1.000
_cell.length_c   1.000
_cell.angle_alpha   90.00
_cell.angle_beta   90.00
_cell.angle_gamma   90.00
#
_symmetry.space_group_name_H-M   'P 1'
#
loop_
_entity.id
_entity.type
_entity.pdbx_description
1 polymer ?
#
loop_
_entity_poly.entity_id
_entity_poly.type
_entity_poly.pdbx_seq_one_letter_code
_entity_poly.pdbx_strand_id
1 'polypeptide(L)'
;MLMYSHNSLYLTRQIEFGYASFAAQEGAFTLDNDVVVERLSLDLQRSLDYYESQLGKGVTNKIYVLPMEDEHINFEDELSNSLHTPILHFDCREFLPMLKEASPSVSDQAFCLPVIGAVLRRENNDDG
;
A
#
# COMPACT_ATOMS: atom_id res chain seq x y z
N MET A 1 -3.77 6.01 -0.92
CA MET A 1 -4.16 4.98 -1.90
C MET A 1 -3.86 5.47 -3.31
N LEU A 2 -3.18 4.64 -4.08
CA LEU A 2 -2.90 4.85 -5.51
C LEU A 2 -3.53 3.69 -6.28
N MET A 3 -4.25 3.96 -7.37
CA MET A 3 -4.84 2.91 -8.20
C MET A 3 -4.28 2.96 -9.61
N TYR A 4 -3.66 1.85 -10.01
CA TYR A 4 -2.97 1.69 -11.29
C TYR A 4 -3.65 0.65 -12.16
N SER A 5 -3.70 0.90 -13.46
CA SER A 5 -4.11 -0.08 -14.47
C SER A 5 -3.45 0.25 -15.80
N HIS A 6 -3.08 -0.77 -16.58
CA HIS A 6 -2.42 -0.60 -17.89
C HIS A 6 -1.32 0.48 -17.89
N ASN A 7 -0.38 0.39 -16.93
CA ASN A 7 0.76 1.30 -16.76
C ASN A 7 0.42 2.77 -16.49
N SER A 8 -0.82 3.07 -16.10
CA SER A 8 -1.29 4.43 -15.81
C SER A 8 -1.86 4.53 -14.40
N LEU A 9 -1.54 5.62 -13.70
CA LEU A 9 -2.16 6.01 -12.44
C LEU A 9 -3.50 6.67 -12.72
N TYR A 10 -4.59 6.12 -12.21
CA TYR A 10 -5.95 6.62 -12.46
C TYR A 10 -6.56 7.36 -11.28
N LEU A 11 -6.20 6.97 -10.05
CA LEU A 11 -6.72 7.58 -8.85
C LEU A 11 -5.61 7.72 -7.81
N THR A 12 -5.54 8.91 -7.23
CA THR A 12 -4.78 9.18 -6.01
C THR A 12 -5.76 9.69 -4.97
N ARG A 13 -5.90 8.96 -3.87
CA ARG A 13 -6.73 9.38 -2.74
C ARG A 13 -5.90 9.29 -1.47
N GLN A 14 -5.92 10.36 -0.69
CA GLN A 14 -5.37 10.32 0.66
C GLN A 14 -6.33 9.55 1.57
N ILE A 15 -5.79 8.59 2.32
CA ILE A 15 -6.53 7.95 3.41
C ILE A 15 -6.16 8.74 4.66
N GLU A 16 -7.15 9.29 5.36
CA GLU A 16 -6.96 10.03 6.60
C GLU A 16 -6.75 9.06 7.78
N PHE A 17 -5.74 8.20 7.65
CA PHE A 17 -5.26 7.31 8.68
C PHE A 17 -3.77 7.52 8.86
N GLY A 18 -3.36 7.90 10.06
CA GLY A 18 -1.96 8.05 10.42
C GLY A 18 -1.42 6.77 11.04
N TYR A 19 -0.14 6.50 10.83
CA TYR A 19 0.61 5.45 11.52
C TYR A 19 0.39 5.46 13.05
N ALA A 20 0.27 6.65 13.64
CA ALA A 20 -0.02 6.85 15.07
C ALA A 20 -1.37 6.27 15.53
N SER A 21 -2.30 5.98 14.62
CA SER A 21 -3.58 5.35 14.95
C SER A 21 -3.47 3.84 15.13
N PHE A 22 -2.39 3.23 14.62
CA PHE A 22 -2.10 1.78 14.75
C PHE A 22 -0.96 1.51 15.73
N ALA A 23 -0.02 2.45 15.86
CA ALA A 23 1.04 2.36 16.86
C ALA A 23 0.45 2.45 18.26
N ALA A 24 0.43 1.33 18.99
CA ALA A 24 0.07 1.27 20.39
C ALA A 24 1.15 2.01 21.22
N GLN A 25 1.05 3.33 21.32
CA GLN A 25 1.89 4.10 22.25
C GLN A 25 1.32 3.98 23.66
N GLU A 26 2.14 3.55 24.62
CA GLU A 26 1.80 3.58 26.04
C GLU A 26 1.38 5.01 26.45
N GLY A 27 0.13 5.17 26.90
CA GLY A 27 -0.42 6.44 27.39
C GLY A 27 -1.16 7.30 26.36
N ALA A 28 -1.24 6.89 25.09
CA ALA A 28 -2.12 7.55 24.11
C ALA A 28 -3.56 7.01 24.25
N PHE A 29 -4.56 7.87 24.01
CA PHE A 29 -5.95 7.41 23.78
C PHE A 29 -5.97 6.60 22.48
N THR A 30 -5.77 5.28 22.59
CA THR A 30 -5.92 4.38 21.45
C THR A 30 -7.42 4.16 21.25
N LEU A 31 -7.93 4.52 20.07
CA LEU A 31 -9.18 3.95 19.60
C LEU A 31 -9.01 2.43 19.57
N ASP A 32 -10.09 1.70 19.84
CA ASP A 32 -10.08 0.24 19.68
C ASP A 32 -9.62 -0.09 18.26
N ASN A 33 -8.63 -0.98 18.13
CA ASN A 33 -7.99 -1.27 16.84
C ASN A 33 -9.03 -1.71 15.81
N ASP A 34 -10.05 -2.44 16.27
CA ASP A 34 -11.19 -2.88 15.48
C ASP A 34 -11.95 -1.71 14.82
N VAL A 35 -12.22 -0.63 15.55
CA VAL A 35 -12.93 0.56 15.03
C VAL A 35 -12.08 1.28 13.99
N VAL A 36 -10.77 1.30 14.23
CA VAL A 36 -9.79 1.89 13.32
C VAL A 36 -9.75 1.12 12.00
N VAL A 37 -9.66 -0.21 12.07
CA VAL A 37 -9.62 -1.07 10.88
C VAL A 37 -10.94 -1.07 10.14
N GLU A 38 -12.08 -1.06 10.84
CA GLU A 38 -13.41 -0.94 10.20
C GLU A 38 -13.51 0.35 9.37
N ARG A 39 -13.06 1.47 9.94
CA ARG A 39 -13.07 2.76 9.22
C ARG A 39 -12.14 2.74 8.01
N LEU A 40 -10.95 2.13 8.13
CA LEU A 40 -10.05 1.93 7.00
C LEU A 40 -10.70 1.09 5.91
N SER A 41 -11.35 -0.03 6.28
CA SER A 41 -12.04 -0.90 5.34
C SER A 41 -13.12 -0.14 4.56
N LEU A 42 -13.98 0.62 5.23
CA LEU A 42 -15.02 1.42 4.57
C LEU A 42 -14.44 2.44 3.58
N ASP A 43 -13.32 3.09 3.92
CA ASP A 43 -12.70 4.05 3.02
C ASP A 43 -12.01 3.37 1.82
N LEU A 44 -11.46 2.17 1.99
CA LEU A 44 -10.96 1.35 0.90
C LEU A 44 -12.10 0.89 -0.01
N GLN A 45 -13.19 0.35 0.53
CA GLN A 45 -14.39 -0.05 -0.24
C GLN A 45 -14.90 1.10 -1.11
N ARG A 46 -15.08 2.30 -0.53
CA ARG A 46 -15.51 3.49 -1.29
C ARG A 46 -14.57 3.85 -2.44
N SER A 47 -13.27 3.64 -2.24
CA SER A 47 -12.27 3.94 -3.27
C SER A 47 -12.32 2.92 -4.41
N LEU A 48 -12.50 1.64 -4.08
CA LEU A 48 -12.71 0.56 -5.05
C LEU A 48 -14.01 0.80 -5.83
N ASP A 49 -15.13 1.03 -5.14
CA ASP A 49 -16.43 1.31 -5.76
C ASP A 49 -16.37 2.51 -6.71
N TYR A 50 -15.67 3.59 -6.32
CA TYR A 50 -15.46 4.75 -7.17
C TYR A 50 -14.65 4.39 -8.43
N TYR A 51 -13.55 3.66 -8.27
CA TYR A 51 -12.71 3.24 -9.39
C TYR A 51 -13.45 2.33 -10.37
N GLU A 52 -14.23 1.37 -9.86
CA GLU A 52 -14.97 0.42 -10.68
C GLU A 52 -16.18 1.08 -11.36
N SER A 53 -16.97 1.85 -10.61
CA SER A 53 -18.23 2.41 -11.08
C SER A 53 -18.07 3.71 -11.86
N GLN A 54 -17.19 4.62 -11.43
CA GLN A 54 -17.08 5.96 -12.04
C GLN A 54 -16.05 6.01 -13.17
N LEU A 55 -14.95 5.25 -13.06
CA LEU A 55 -13.92 5.23 -14.09
C LEU A 55 -14.12 4.08 -15.10
N GLY A 56 -14.99 3.10 -14.78
CA GLY A 56 -15.35 2.01 -15.68
C GLY A 56 -14.18 1.11 -16.07
N LYS A 57 -13.18 0.97 -15.18
CA LYS A 57 -11.92 0.26 -15.48
C LYS A 57 -11.94 -1.24 -15.18
N GLY A 58 -13.12 -1.79 -14.86
CA GLY A 58 -13.29 -3.17 -14.44
C GLY A 58 -12.90 -3.37 -12.97
N VAL A 59 -12.97 -4.63 -12.52
CA VAL A 59 -12.74 -4.99 -11.11
C VAL A 59 -11.28 -4.83 -10.71
N THR A 60 -11.05 -4.40 -9.47
CA THR A 60 -9.70 -4.35 -8.90
C THR A 60 -9.24 -5.77 -8.57
N ASN A 61 -8.10 -6.18 -9.13
CA ASN A 61 -7.65 -7.57 -9.02
C ASN A 61 -6.83 -7.84 -7.75
N LYS A 62 -6.11 -6.85 -7.23
CA LYS A 62 -5.19 -6.97 -6.10
C LYS A 62 -5.01 -5.62 -5.40
N ILE A 63 -4.83 -5.63 -4.08
CA ILE A 63 -4.40 -4.48 -3.28
C ILE A 63 -3.00 -4.80 -2.75
N TYR A 64 -2.04 -3.91 -2.99
CA TYR A 64 -0.70 -4.02 -2.41
C TYR A 64 -0.57 -3.10 -1.19
N VAL A 65 -0.20 -3.67 -0.06
CA VAL A 65 0.24 -2.95 1.14
C VAL A 65 1.75 -2.70 0.99
N LEU A 66 2.14 -1.43 1.00
CA LEU A 66 3.55 -1.07 0.93
C LEU A 66 4.23 -1.34 2.28
N PRO A 67 5.53 -1.70 2.29
CA PRO A 67 6.32 -1.84 3.51
C PRO A 67 6.18 -0.63 4.43
N MET A 68 6.03 -0.90 5.73
CA MET A 68 5.94 0.09 6.80
C MET A 68 7.12 -0.06 7.75
N GLU A 69 7.39 0.97 8.55
CA GLU A 69 8.49 0.95 9.53
C GLU A 69 8.27 -0.11 10.63
N ASP A 70 7.02 -0.27 11.07
CA ASP A 70 6.61 -1.25 12.09
C ASP A 70 5.95 -2.46 11.45
N GLU A 71 6.63 -3.59 11.55
CA GLU A 71 6.19 -4.88 11.03
C GLU A 71 5.13 -5.56 11.92
N HIS A 72 4.81 -4.99 13.10
CA HIS A 72 3.80 -5.50 14.01
C HIS A 72 2.39 -4.97 13.73
N ILE A 73 2.26 -3.98 12.85
CA ILE A 73 0.95 -3.50 12.38
C ILE A 73 0.43 -4.53 11.36
N ASN A 74 -0.57 -5.30 11.77
CA ASN A 74 -1.30 -6.22 10.92
C ASN A 74 -2.80 -5.88 11.02
N PHE A 75 -3.40 -5.57 9.88
CA PHE A 75 -4.82 -5.32 9.66
C PHE A 75 -5.35 -6.17 8.48
N GLU A 76 -4.54 -7.08 7.97
CA GLU A 76 -4.76 -7.81 6.71
C GLU A 76 -5.90 -8.80 6.87
N ASP A 77 -5.93 -9.50 8.00
CA ASP A 77 -6.95 -10.50 8.30
C ASP A 77 -8.33 -9.83 8.39
N GLU A 78 -8.42 -8.71 9.11
CA GLU A 78 -9.65 -7.92 9.26
C GLU A 78 -10.09 -7.26 7.95
N LEU A 79 -9.15 -6.71 7.17
CA LEU A 79 -9.46 -6.16 5.85
C LEU A 79 -9.88 -7.25 4.86
N SER A 80 -9.28 -8.44 4.92
CA SER A 80 -9.63 -9.55 4.03
C SER A 80 -11.05 -10.07 4.26
N ASN A 81 -11.57 -9.95 5.50
CA ASN A 81 -12.94 -10.30 5.84
C ASN A 81 -13.97 -9.30 5.27
N SER A 82 -13.54 -8.09 4.93
CA SER A 82 -14.41 -6.99 4.52
C SER A 82 -14.21 -6.57 3.05
N LEU A 83 -13.07 -6.89 2.46
CA LEU A 83 -12.74 -6.62 1.07
C LEU A 83 -12.72 -7.91 0.25
N HIS A 84 -13.40 -7.90 -0.90
CA HIS A 84 -13.40 -9.03 -1.83
C HIS A 84 -12.11 -9.12 -2.66
N THR A 85 -11.29 -8.08 -2.65
CA THR A 85 -10.05 -7.99 -3.41
C THR A 85 -8.89 -8.51 -2.56
N PRO A 86 -8.05 -9.43 -3.08
CA PRO A 86 -6.94 -9.97 -2.31
C PRO A 86 -5.93 -8.88 -1.94
N ILE A 87 -5.52 -8.91 -0.67
CA ILE A 87 -4.52 -8.01 -0.09
C ILE A 87 -3.19 -8.74 -0.06
N LEU A 88 -2.15 -8.10 -0.57
CA LEU A 88 -0.80 -8.65 -0.70
C LEU A 88 0.20 -7.67 -0.13
N HIS A 89 1.24 -8.17 0.53
CA HIS A 89 2.39 -7.33 0.86
C HIS A 89 3.23 -7.11 -0.38
N PHE A 90 3.62 -5.87 -0.57
CA PHE A 90 4.58 -5.52 -1.59
C PHE A 90 5.99 -5.81 -1.08
N ASP A 91 6.73 -6.65 -1.81
CA ASP A 91 8.17 -6.85 -1.61
C ASP A 91 8.89 -6.51 -2.91
N CYS A 92 9.72 -5.46 -2.88
CA CYS A 92 10.41 -5.00 -4.07
C CYS A 92 11.37 -6.05 -4.66
N ARG A 93 11.83 -6.99 -3.85
CA ARG A 93 12.73 -8.09 -4.26
C ARG A 93 12.05 -9.06 -5.22
N GLU A 94 10.72 -9.13 -5.22
CA GLU A 94 9.95 -9.97 -6.15
C GLU A 94 9.81 -9.33 -7.55
N PHE A 95 9.94 -8.01 -7.64
CA PHE A 95 9.66 -7.26 -8.87
C PHE A 95 10.91 -6.68 -9.53
N LEU A 96 11.99 -6.49 -8.77
CA LEU A 96 13.20 -5.84 -9.25
C LEU A 96 14.36 -6.83 -9.33
N PRO A 97 15.22 -6.71 -10.36
CA PRO A 97 16.44 -7.52 -10.45
C PRO A 97 17.44 -7.06 -9.38
N MET A 98 17.37 -7.66 -8.20
CA MET A 98 18.25 -7.32 -7.09
C MET A 98 19.62 -7.99 -7.24
N LEU A 99 20.68 -7.23 -6.97
CA LEU A 99 22.00 -7.80 -6.76
C LEU A 99 21.97 -8.65 -5.50
N LYS A 100 22.66 -9.80 -5.50
CA LYS A 100 22.69 -10.72 -4.37
C LYS A 100 23.11 -10.05 -3.04
N GLU A 101 24.01 -9.07 -3.14
CA GLU A 101 24.51 -8.31 -1.99
C GLU A 101 23.59 -7.15 -1.57
N ALA A 102 22.58 -6.83 -2.38
CA ALA A 102 21.58 -5.79 -2.13
C ALA A 102 20.21 -6.43 -1.89
N SER A 103 20.03 -7.01 -0.70
CA SER A 103 18.77 -7.61 -0.26
C SER A 103 18.23 -6.87 0.96
N PRO A 104 17.57 -5.71 0.78
CA PRO A 104 17.00 -4.95 1.90
C PRO A 104 15.96 -5.79 2.65
N SER A 105 15.91 -5.62 3.98
CA SER A 105 14.81 -6.14 4.80
C SER A 105 13.49 -5.43 4.44
N VAL A 106 12.33 -5.96 4.87
CA VAL A 106 11.04 -5.31 4.61
C VAL A 106 10.99 -3.92 5.25
N SER A 107 11.45 -3.78 6.49
CA SER A 107 11.62 -2.46 7.13
C SER A 107 12.53 -1.51 6.31
N ASP A 108 13.69 -1.97 5.80
CA ASP A 108 14.55 -1.12 4.95
C ASP A 108 13.85 -0.70 3.65
N GLN A 109 12.98 -1.54 3.11
CA GLN A 109 12.20 -1.22 1.91
C GLN A 109 11.27 -0.02 2.12
N ALA A 110 10.70 0.14 3.32
CA ALA A 110 9.83 1.28 3.65
C ALA A 110 10.53 2.63 3.41
N PHE A 111 11.84 2.69 3.68
CA PHE A 111 12.65 3.91 3.50
C PHE A 111 13.19 4.06 2.08
N CYS A 112 13.57 2.97 1.42
CA CYS A 112 14.25 3.06 0.13
C CYS A 112 13.31 3.04 -1.08
N LEU A 113 12.05 2.62 -0.94
CA LEU A 113 11.10 2.56 -2.07
C LEU A 113 10.96 3.85 -2.89
N PRO A 114 10.83 5.04 -2.28
CA PRO A 114 10.80 6.29 -3.04
C PRO A 114 12.10 6.54 -3.83
N VAL A 115 13.25 6.19 -3.24
CA VAL A 115 14.56 6.34 -3.87
C VAL A 115 14.71 5.36 -5.03
N ILE A 116 14.30 4.10 -4.85
CA ILE A 116 14.26 3.08 -5.90
C ILE A 116 13.43 3.58 -7.08
N GLY A 117 12.21 4.07 -6.83
CA GLY A 117 11.35 4.62 -7.87
C GLY A 117 11.98 5.82 -8.60
N ALA A 118 12.67 6.70 -7.86
CA ALA A 118 13.38 7.83 -8.44
C ALA A 118 14.57 7.42 -9.34
N VAL A 119 15.28 6.34 -8.98
CA VAL A 119 16.39 5.81 -9.77
C VAL A 119 15.89 5.11 -11.03
N LEU A 120 14.84 4.29 -10.94
CA LEU A 120 14.24 3.60 -12.10
C LEU A 120 13.71 4.59 -13.16
N ARG A 121 13.35 5.82 -12.76
CA ARG A 121 13.01 6.87 -13.72
C ARG A 121 14.17 7.27 -14.63
N ARG A 122 15.44 7.08 -14.21
CA ARG A 122 16.62 7.49 -14.98
C ARG A 122 16.84 6.61 -16.20
N GLU A 123 16.62 5.30 -16.10
CA GLU A 123 16.85 4.37 -17.20
C GLU A 123 15.95 4.63 -18.42
N ASN A 124 14.74 5.18 -18.21
CA ASN A 124 13.83 5.53 -19.32
C ASN A 124 14.20 6.84 -20.05
N ASN A 125 15.24 7.56 -19.63
CA ASN A 125 15.66 8.82 -20.25
C ASN A 125 17.00 8.74 -21.00
N ASP A 126 17.62 7.55 -21.10
CA ASP A 126 18.89 7.33 -21.81
C ASP A 126 18.71 6.94 -23.30
N ASP A 127 17.56 7.28 -23.91
CA ASP A 127 17.44 7.34 -25.38
C ASP A 127 18.13 8.62 -25.90
N GLY A 128 19.45 8.52 -26.07
CA GLY A 128 20.32 9.49 -26.76
C GLY A 128 21.14 8.81 -27.85
#